data_AF-A0A498KJK6-F1
#
_entry.id   AF-A0A498KJK6-F1
#
_cell.length_a   1.000
_cell.length_b   1.000
_cell.length_c   1.000
_cell.angle_alpha   90.00
_cell.angle_beta   90.00
_cell.angle_gamma   90.00
#
_symmetry.space_group_name_H-M   'P 1'
#
loop_
_entity.id
_entity.type
_entity.pdbx_description
1 polymer ?
#
loop_
_entity_poly.entity_id
_entity_poly.type
_entity_poly.pdbx_seq_one_letter_code
_entity_poly.pdbx_strand_id
1 'polypeptide(L)'
;MERVIGGKYKLGRKIGSGSFGEIFLATHTETFEIVAVKIENSQTKHPQLLYEAKLYKILQGGSGIPNIKWSGINGEDNVLVLDLLGPSLEDLFVYCGRKFSLKTVLILADQMVIHCDGV
;
A
#
# COMPACT_ATOMS: atom_id res chain seq x y z
N MET A 1 -6.30 22.61 -6.57
CA MET A 1 -7.20 21.79 -7.40
C MET A 1 -7.25 20.41 -6.79
N GLU A 2 -8.44 19.81 -6.70
CA GLU A 2 -8.59 18.45 -6.19
C GLU A 2 -8.11 17.46 -7.26
N ARG A 3 -7.07 16.69 -6.94
CA ARG A 3 -6.55 15.65 -7.85
C ARG A 3 -7.40 14.41 -7.69
N VAL A 4 -8.09 13.99 -8.75
CA VAL A 4 -8.90 12.77 -8.78
C VAL A 4 -8.19 11.71 -9.62
N ILE A 5 -7.96 10.54 -9.04
CA ILE A 5 -7.30 9.40 -9.67
C ILE A 5 -8.37 8.45 -10.22
N GLY A 6 -8.19 8.01 -11.47
CA GLY A 6 -9.08 7.03 -12.11
C GLY A 6 -10.54 7.46 -12.18
N GLY A 7 -10.81 8.77 -12.10
CA GLY A 7 -12.16 9.36 -12.05
C GLY A 7 -12.96 9.06 -10.77
N LYS A 8 -12.42 8.29 -9.82
CA LYS A 8 -13.18 7.76 -8.67
C LYS A 8 -12.58 8.09 -7.33
N TYR A 9 -11.27 8.33 -7.24
CA TYR A 9 -10.56 8.47 -5.97
C TYR A 9 -10.04 9.88 -5.79
N LYS A 10 -10.60 10.61 -4.83
CA LYS A 10 -10.15 11.95 -4.47
C LYS A 10 -8.89 11.84 -3.62
N LEU A 11 -7.77 12.32 -4.14
CA LEU A 11 -6.47 12.26 -3.46
C LEU A 11 -6.45 13.25 -2.28
N GLY A 12 -5.99 12.76 -1.13
CA GLY A 12 -5.85 13.51 0.11
C GLY A 12 -4.38 13.76 0.46
N ARG A 13 -4.10 13.77 1.76
CA ARG A 13 -2.75 14.01 2.28
C ARG A 13 -1.79 12.87 1.94
N LYS A 14 -0.53 13.20 1.77
CA LYS A 14 0.57 12.23 1.75
C LYS A 14 0.67 11.53 3.11
N ILE A 15 0.80 10.21 3.11
CA ILE A 15 0.92 9.37 4.32
C ILE A 15 2.23 8.59 4.36
N GLY A 16 2.95 8.52 3.25
CA GLY A 16 4.25 7.87 3.21
C GLY A 16 5.01 8.19 1.93
N SER A 17 6.27 7.80 1.92
CA SER A 17 7.11 7.77 0.72
C SER A 17 8.08 6.62 0.83
N GLY A 18 8.31 5.93 -0.28
CA GLY A 18 9.33 4.89 -0.39
C GLY A 18 10.34 5.22 -1.47
N SER A 19 11.22 4.28 -1.76
CA SER A 19 12.22 4.40 -2.83
C SER A 19 11.61 4.55 -4.23
N PHE A 20 10.35 4.13 -4.42
CA PHE A 20 9.70 3.98 -5.72
C PHE A 20 8.43 4.84 -5.84
N GLY A 21 8.35 5.92 -5.07
CA GLY A 21 7.26 6.88 -5.16
C GLY A 21 6.64 7.27 -3.83
N GLU A 22 5.47 7.90 -3.93
CA GLU A 22 4.75 8.51 -2.82
C GLU A 22 3.45 7.76 -2.55
N ILE A 23 3.04 7.75 -1.27
CA ILE A 23 1.80 7.11 -0.84
C ILE A 23 0.89 8.18 -0.24
N PHE A 24 -0.35 8.21 -0.71
CA PHE A 24 -1.37 9.16 -0.30
C PHE A 24 -2.58 8.43 0.26
N LEU A 25 -3.27 9.08 1.19
CA LEU A 25 -4.64 8.73 1.52
C LEU A 25 -5.54 9.18 0.37
N ALA A 26 -6.55 8.42 0.01
CA ALA A 26 -7.62 8.89 -0.87
C ALA A 26 -8.98 8.38 -0.41
N THR A 27 -10.03 9.02 -0.91
CA THR A 27 -11.41 8.62 -0.63
C THR A 27 -12.12 8.32 -1.94
N HIS A 28 -12.75 7.15 -2.04
CA HIS A 28 -13.64 6.85 -3.16
C HIS A 28 -14.84 7.80 -3.11
N THR A 29 -15.13 8.46 -4.23
CA THR A 29 -16.10 9.56 -4.32
C THR A 29 -17.55 9.13 -4.09
N GLU A 30 -17.91 7.91 -4.49
CA GLU A 30 -19.27 7.38 -4.31
C GLU A 30 -19.46 6.61 -2.99
N THR A 31 -18.55 5.68 -2.67
CA THR A 31 -18.68 4.80 -1.49
C THR A 31 -18.10 5.40 -0.21
N PHE A 32 -17.36 6.51 -0.31
CA PHE A 32 -16.59 7.11 0.78
C PHE A 32 -15.55 6.18 1.42
N GLU A 33 -15.23 5.06 0.77
CA GLU A 33 -14.18 4.14 1.22
C GLU A 33 -12.83 4.86 1.22
N ILE A 34 -12.08 4.71 2.33
CA ILE A 34 -10.74 5.27 2.46
C ILE A 34 -9.72 4.24 1.97
N VAL A 35 -8.85 4.65 1.06
CA VAL A 35 -7.88 3.79 0.37
C VAL A 35 -6.47 4.39 0.42
N ALA A 36 -5.47 3.56 0.16
CA ALA A 36 -4.10 4.00 -0.07
C ALA A 36 -3.82 4.09 -1.57
N VAL A 37 -3.20 5.20 -2.01
CA VAL A 37 -2.81 5.42 -3.40
C VAL A 37 -1.31 5.56 -3.47
N LYS A 38 -0.65 4.63 -4.14
CA LYS A 38 0.77 4.69 -4.48
C LYS A 38 0.93 5.30 -5.87
N ILE A 39 1.83 6.27 -5.99
CA ILE A 39 2.07 7.03 -7.21
C ILE A 39 3.56 7.02 -7.51
N GLU A 40 3.92 6.65 -8.74
CA GLU A 40 5.29 6.59 -9.25
C GLU A 40 5.35 7.31 -10.60
N ASN A 41 6.32 8.21 -10.79
CA ASN A 41 6.51 8.83 -12.09
C ASN A 41 7.03 7.79 -13.12
N SER A 42 6.39 7.72 -14.28
CA SER A 42 6.69 6.70 -15.29
C SER A 42 8.05 6.86 -15.96
N GLN A 43 8.67 8.03 -15.85
CA GLN A 43 9.99 8.38 -16.40
C GLN A 43 11.13 8.13 -15.40
N THR A 44 10.85 7.56 -14.23
CA THR A 44 11.90 7.13 -13.31
C THR A 44 12.82 6.10 -13.98
N LYS A 45 14.07 6.01 -13.52
CA LYS A 45 15.07 5.11 -14.11
C LYS A 45 14.64 3.64 -14.09
N HIS A 46 13.86 3.25 -13.09
CA HIS A 46 13.40 1.88 -12.88
C HIS A 46 11.95 1.89 -12.38
N PRO A 47 10.94 2.09 -13.27
CA PRO A 47 9.55 2.10 -12.88
C PRO A 47 9.10 0.67 -12.55
N GLN A 48 8.51 0.48 -11.36
CA GLN A 48 8.18 -0.83 -10.82
C GLN A 48 6.70 -0.98 -10.44
N LEU A 49 5.95 0.13 -10.35
CA LEU A 49 4.62 0.10 -9.76
C LEU A 49 3.61 -0.73 -10.56
N LEU A 50 3.71 -0.73 -11.90
CA LEU A 50 2.86 -1.57 -12.75
C LEU A 50 3.22 -3.06 -12.65
N TYR A 51 4.47 -3.39 -12.36
CA TYR A 51 4.88 -4.77 -12.11
C TYR A 51 4.39 -5.24 -10.73
N GLU A 52 4.52 -4.39 -9.71
CA GLU A 52 3.94 -4.62 -8.38
C GLU A 52 2.42 -4.87 -8.46
N ALA A 53 1.68 -4.08 -9.26
CA ALA A 53 0.26 -4.30 -9.49
C ALA A 53 -0.05 -5.67 -10.11
N LYS A 54 0.84 -6.21 -10.98
CA LYS A 54 0.68 -7.57 -11.52
C LYS A 54 0.90 -8.63 -10.44
N LEU A 55 1.91 -8.45 -9.57
CA LEU A 55 2.17 -9.37 -8.47
C LEU A 55 1.00 -9.42 -7.49
N TYR A 56 0.44 -8.28 -7.11
CA TYR A 56 -0.75 -8.25 -6.25
C TYR A 56 -1.94 -8.99 -6.87
N LYS A 57 -2.14 -8.92 -8.20
CA LYS A 57 -3.20 -9.70 -8.86
C LYS A 57 -2.97 -11.20 -8.78
N ILE A 58 -1.72 -11.65 -8.86
CA ILE A 58 -1.36 -13.06 -8.75
C ILE A 58 -1.59 -13.57 -7.32
N LEU A 59 -1.24 -12.76 -6.33
CA LEU A 59 -1.34 -13.09 -4.91
C LEU A 59 -2.76 -12.83 -4.32
N GLN A 60 -3.67 -12.29 -5.12
CA GLN A 60 -4.99 -11.87 -4.64
C GLN A 60 -5.78 -13.04 -4.06
N GLY A 61 -6.42 -12.82 -2.91
CA GLY A 61 -7.12 -13.85 -2.15
C GLY A 61 -6.24 -14.55 -1.10
N GLY A 62 -4.92 -14.33 -1.12
CA GLY A 62 -4.02 -14.77 -0.06
C GLY A 62 -4.25 -14.03 1.26
N SER A 63 -4.04 -14.72 2.38
CA SER A 63 -4.14 -14.12 3.71
C SER A 63 -3.07 -13.04 3.91
N GLY A 64 -3.50 -11.85 4.34
CA GLY A 64 -2.60 -10.71 4.53
C GLY A 64 -2.20 -9.98 3.24
N ILE A 65 -2.79 -10.32 2.08
CA ILE A 65 -2.57 -9.62 0.82
C ILE A 65 -3.64 -8.53 0.62
N PRO A 66 -3.27 -7.24 0.54
CA PRO A 66 -4.18 -6.14 0.22
C PRO A 66 -4.87 -6.31 -1.13
N ASN A 67 -6.14 -5.93 -1.22
CA ASN A 67 -6.87 -5.95 -2.49
C ASN A 67 -6.51 -4.74 -3.35
N ILE A 68 -6.38 -4.98 -4.65
CA ILE A 68 -6.33 -3.89 -5.63
C ILE A 68 -7.73 -3.37 -5.88
N LYS A 69 -7.93 -2.08 -5.63
CA LYS A 69 -9.16 -1.36 -6.00
C LYS A 69 -9.08 -0.81 -7.40
N TRP A 70 -7.89 -0.35 -7.80
CA TRP A 70 -7.63 0.18 -9.13
C TRP A 70 -6.12 0.24 -9.42
N SER A 71 -5.74 0.10 -10.68
CA SER A 71 -4.35 0.30 -11.13
C SER A 71 -4.35 0.85 -12.55
N GLY A 72 -3.51 1.83 -12.86
CA GLY A 72 -3.44 2.42 -14.19
C GLY A 72 -2.43 3.56 -14.31
N ILE A 73 -2.50 4.28 -15.43
CA ILE A 73 -1.68 5.45 -15.71
C ILE A 73 -2.58 6.68 -15.61
N ASN A 74 -2.10 7.73 -14.93
CA ASN A 74 -2.79 9.00 -14.78
C ASN A 74 -1.85 10.16 -15.12
N GLY A 75 -1.89 10.60 -16.38
CA GLY A 75 -0.90 11.54 -16.92
C GLY A 75 0.44 10.84 -17.11
N GLU A 76 1.49 11.38 -16.49
CA GLU A 76 2.85 10.79 -16.52
C GLU A 76 3.14 9.89 -15.31
N ASP A 77 2.14 9.62 -14.48
CA ASP A 77 2.31 8.80 -13.28
C ASP A 77 1.65 7.42 -13.44
N ASN A 78 2.38 6.38 -13.08
CA ASN A 78 1.83 5.08 -12.74
C ASN A 78 1.14 5.19 -11.37
N VAL A 79 0.00 4.53 -11.22
CA VAL A 79 -0.79 4.61 -10.00
C VAL A 79 -1.38 3.25 -9.63
N LEU A 80 -1.32 2.94 -8.33
CA LEU A 80 -1.87 1.74 -7.73
C LEU A 80 -2.71 2.12 -6.50
N VAL A 81 -3.96 1.71 -6.48
CA VAL A 81 -4.91 1.94 -5.38
C VAL A 81 -5.18 0.62 -4.68
N LEU A 82 -4.89 0.59 -3.38
CA LEU A 82 -5.01 -0.59 -2.51
C LEU A 82 -5.93 -0.29 -1.32
N ASP A 83 -6.34 -1.35 -0.62
CA ASP A 83 -6.86 -1.23 0.74
C ASP A 83 -5.91 -0.37 1.61
N LEU A 84 -6.47 0.53 2.42
CA LEU A 84 -5.68 1.24 3.42
C LEU A 84 -5.35 0.29 4.57
N LEU A 85 -4.06 0.15 4.87
CA LEU A 85 -3.57 -0.62 6.02
C LEU A 85 -3.28 0.27 7.23
N GLY A 86 -3.13 -0.36 8.38
CA GLY A 86 -2.68 0.27 9.61
C GLY A 86 -1.19 0.66 9.60
N PRO A 87 -0.66 1.10 10.75
CA PRO A 87 0.75 1.43 10.90
C PRO A 87 1.66 0.24 10.58
N SER A 88 2.86 0.53 10.08
CA SER A 88 3.87 -0.51 9.87
C SER A 88 4.39 -1.06 11.19
N LEU A 89 5.07 -2.20 11.14
CA LEU A 89 5.73 -2.76 12.33
C LEU A 89 6.85 -1.86 12.85
N GLU A 90 7.53 -1.09 12.00
CA GLU A 90 8.52 -0.10 12.46
C GLU A 90 7.83 1.04 13.23
N ASP A 91 6.68 1.54 12.75
CA ASP A 91 5.91 2.55 13.45
C ASP A 91 5.48 2.05 14.84
N LEU A 92 4.98 0.80 14.91
CA LEU A 92 4.60 0.16 16.17
C LEU A 92 5.81 -0.11 17.07
N PHE A 93 6.97 -0.44 16.49
CA PHE A 93 8.20 -0.68 17.22
C PHE A 93 8.72 0.60 17.86
N VAL A 94 8.71 1.70 17.11
CA VAL A 94 9.02 3.04 17.63
C VAL A 94 8.04 3.45 18.72
N TYR A 95 6.74 3.25 18.51
CA TYR A 95 5.71 3.54 19.50
C TYR A 95 5.94 2.79 20.83
N CYS A 96 6.41 1.54 20.77
CA CYS A 96 6.75 0.73 21.94
C CYS A 96 8.13 1.04 22.57
N GLY A 97 8.77 2.15 22.20
CA GLY A 97 10.10 2.50 22.72
C GLY A 97 11.21 1.60 22.17
N ARG A 98 11.06 1.13 20.92
CA ARG A 98 12.00 0.23 20.22
C ARG A 98 12.24 -1.08 20.95
N LYS A 99 11.20 -1.60 21.61
CA LYS A 99 11.23 -2.91 22.26
C LYS A 99 9.86 -3.57 22.20
N PHE A 100 9.81 -4.76 21.64
CA PHE A 100 8.66 -5.65 21.78
C PHE A 100 8.89 -6.67 22.90
N SER A 101 7.79 -7.13 23.49
CA SER A 101 7.83 -8.27 24.41
C SER A 101 8.10 -9.57 23.63
N LEU A 102 8.66 -10.59 24.29
CA LEU A 102 8.83 -11.90 23.66
C LEU A 102 7.51 -12.46 23.12
N LYS A 103 6.40 -12.29 23.87
CA LYS A 103 5.06 -12.68 23.43
C LYS A 103 4.68 -12.03 22.10
N THR A 104 4.90 -10.72 21.96
CA THR A 104 4.61 -9.97 20.73
C THR A 104 5.47 -10.48 19.57
N VAL A 105 6.77 -10.69 19.80
CA VAL A 105 7.69 -11.19 18.78
C VAL A 105 7.25 -12.56 18.26
N LEU A 106 6.86 -13.48 19.15
CA LEU A 106 6.43 -14.82 18.77
C LEU A 106 5.13 -14.81 17.94
N ILE A 107 4.15 -13.97 18.30
CA ILE A 107 2.90 -13.81 17.53
C ILE A 107 3.20 -13.26 16.12
N LEU A 108 4.07 -12.26 16.02
CA LEU A 108 4.46 -11.69 14.73
C LEU A 108 5.22 -12.71 13.88
N ALA A 109 6.16 -13.46 14.48
CA ALA A 109 6.94 -14.47 13.79
C ALA A 109 6.04 -15.57 13.17
N ASP A 110 5.06 -16.07 13.93
CA ASP A 110 4.10 -17.05 13.44
C ASP A 110 3.34 -16.55 12.19
N GLN A 111 2.81 -15.32 12.25
CA GLN A 111 2.09 -14.73 11.12
C GLN A 111 3.00 -14.47 9.91
N MET A 112 4.22 -14.01 10.14
CA MET A 112 5.19 -13.74 9.06
C MET A 112 5.62 -15.01 8.34
N VAL A 113 5.88 -16.10 9.09
CA VAL A 113 6.26 -17.38 8.50
C VAL A 113 5.11 -17.94 7.68
N ILE A 114 3.89 -17.93 8.20
CA ILE A 114 2.69 -18.37 7.46
C ILE A 114 2.50 -17.56 6.17
N HIS A 115 2.76 -16.24 6.22
CA HIS A 115 2.65 -15.38 5.05
C HIS A 115 3.73 -15.68 3.98
N CYS A 116 4.94 -16.05 4.39
CA CYS A 116 6.03 -16.40 3.48
C CYS A 116 5.91 -17.81 2.88
N ASP A 117 5.48 -18.79 3.68
CA ASP A 117 5.41 -20.21 3.28
C ASP A 117 4.11 -20.55 2.54
N GLY A 118 3.09 -19.68 2.62
CA GLY A 118 1.77 -19.86 2.00
C GLY A 118 1.67 -19.41 0.53
N VAL A 119 2.80 -19.16 -0.13
CA VAL A 119 2.89 -18.85 -1.58
C VAL A 119 3.34 -20.09 -2.36
#